data_AF-A0A5D3C3B8-F1
#
_entry.id   AF-A0A5D3C3B8-F1
#
_cell.length_a   1.000
_cell.length_b   1.000
_cell.length_c   1.000
_cell.angle_alpha   90.00
_cell.angle_beta   90.00
_cell.angle_gamma   90.00
#
_symmetry.space_group_name_H-M   'P 1'
#
loop_
_entity.id
_entity.type
_entity.pdbx_description
1 polymer ?
#
loop_
_entity_poly.entity_id
_entity_poly.type
_entity_poly.pdbx_seq_one_letter_code
_entity_poly.pdbx_strand_id
1 'polypeptide(L)' 'MRAMENQASIRRAVKILEPKPFYGARDAKALENFIFDFEQYFKATNTVTKEAKVTLVTMHLFEDAKLWWRSRYIDI' A
#
# COMPACT_ATOMS: atom_id res chain seq x y z
N MET A 1 21.93 -31.34 -27.24
CA MET A 1 20.97 -30.95 -26.20
C MET A 1 21.60 -31.28 -24.86
N ARG A 2 22.11 -30.28 -24.13
CA ARG A 2 22.69 -30.46 -22.79
C ARG A 2 22.46 -29.18 -21.98
N ALA A 3 21.66 -29.35 -20.93
CA ALA A 3 21.58 -28.53 -19.72
C ALA A 3 21.54 -27.00 -19.92
N MET A 4 20.33 -26.48 -20.12
CA MET A 4 19.97 -25.16 -19.59
C MET A 4 19.89 -25.30 -18.06
N GLU A 5 21.03 -25.33 -17.39
CA GLU A 5 21.09 -25.29 -15.94
C GLU A 5 20.65 -23.91 -15.48
N ASN A 6 19.35 -23.83 -15.19
CA ASN A 6 18.72 -23.01 -14.17
C ASN A 6 19.65 -22.01 -13.50
N GLN A 7 19.94 -20.91 -14.21
CA GLN A 7 20.17 -19.65 -13.54
C GLN A 7 18.80 -19.15 -13.11
N ALA A 8 18.21 -19.87 -12.14
CA ALA A 8 17.17 -19.33 -11.29
C ALA A 8 17.79 -18.06 -10.72
N SER A 9 17.41 -16.92 -11.30
CA SER A 9 17.72 -15.63 -10.73
C SER A 9 17.22 -15.71 -9.31
N ILE A 10 18.13 -15.90 -8.35
CA ILE A 10 17.85 -15.75 -6.93
C ILE A 10 17.63 -14.25 -6.74
N ARG A 11 16.51 -13.74 -7.30
CA ARG A 11 15.87 -12.55 -6.79
C ARG A 11 15.48 -12.97 -5.39
N ARG A 12 16.34 -12.67 -4.41
CA ARG A 12 15.96 -12.68 -3.00
C ARG A 12 14.62 -11.98 -2.95
N ALA A 13 13.55 -12.73 -2.70
CA ALA A 13 12.23 -12.16 -2.53
C ALA A 13 12.33 -11.24 -1.31
N VAL A 14 12.51 -9.95 -1.57
CA VAL A 14 12.48 -8.94 -0.51
C VAL A 14 11.09 -9.02 0.07
N LYS A 15 10.98 -9.36 1.36
CA LYS A 15 9.70 -9.30 2.06
C LYS A 15 9.25 -7.85 2.03
N ILE A 16 8.22 -7.56 1.26
CA ILE A 16 7.58 -6.25 1.24
C ILE A 16 6.84 -6.11 2.57
N LEU A 17 7.16 -5.04 3.32
CA LEU A 17 6.50 -4.76 4.58
C LEU A 17 5.16 -4.07 4.29
N GLU A 18 4.11 -4.49 4.97
CA GLU A 18 2.82 -3.81 4.91
C GLU A 18 2.91 -2.44 5.60
N PRO A 19 2.30 -1.39 5.02
CA PRO A 19 2.28 -0.06 5.63
C PRO A 19 1.51 -0.04 6.95
N LYS A 20 1.86 0.91 7.81
CA LYS A 20 1.15 1.09 9.08
C LYS A 20 -0.25 1.70 8.86
N PRO A 21 -1.24 1.34 9.68
CA PRO A 21 -2.55 1.97 9.62
C PRO A 21 -2.50 3.45 10.05
N PHE A 22 -3.41 4.25 9.51
CA PHE A 22 -3.61 5.64 9.89
C PHE A 22 -4.93 5.81 10.64
N TYR A 23 -4.85 6.43 11.81
CA TYR A 23 -5.95 6.56 12.77
C TYR A 23 -6.62 7.93 12.77
N GLY A 24 -6.26 8.82 11.85
CA GLY A 24 -6.85 10.17 11.80
C GLY A 24 -6.16 11.20 12.69
N ALA A 25 -4.89 10.98 13.06
CA ALA A 25 -4.12 11.96 13.81
C ALA A 25 -4.09 13.31 13.07
N ARG A 26 -4.37 14.41 13.78
CA ARG A 26 -4.28 15.78 13.25
C ARG A 26 -2.82 16.25 13.24
N ASP A 27 -1.97 15.47 12.59
CA ASP A 27 -0.53 15.68 12.46
C ASP A 27 -0.16 15.51 10.98
N ALA A 28 0.30 16.60 10.37
CA ALA A 28 0.68 16.64 8.96
C ALA A 28 1.81 15.64 8.64
N LYS A 29 2.78 15.50 9.55
CA LYS A 29 3.91 14.58 9.37
C LYS A 29 3.45 13.12 9.41
N ALA A 30 2.51 12.79 10.30
CA ALA A 30 1.95 11.45 10.36
C ALA A 30 1.19 11.10 9.07
N LEU A 31 0.44 12.06 8.52
CA LEU A 31 -0.28 11.89 7.26
C LEU A 31 0.68 11.76 6.05
N GLU A 32 1.70 12.61 5.97
CA GLU A 32 2.70 12.56 4.90
C GLU A 32 3.47 11.23 4.90
N ASN A 33 3.87 10.74 6.07
CA ASN A 33 4.54 9.44 6.20
C ASN A 33 3.64 8.29 5.74
N PHE A 34 2.36 8.31 6.13
CA PHE A 34 1.39 7.29 5.71
C PHE A 34 1.23 7.25 4.17
N ILE A 35 1.08 8.42 3.54
CA ILE A 35 0.97 8.51 2.08
C ILE A 35 2.26 7.99 1.43
N PHE A 36 3.41 8.44 1.92
CA PHE A 36 4.70 8.02 1.38
C PHE A 36 4.93 6.51 1.50
N ASP A 37 4.59 5.90 2.64
CA ASP A 37 4.70 4.45 2.85
C ASP A 37 3.85 3.67 1.82
N PHE A 38 2.63 4.14 1.54
CA PHE A 38 1.78 3.54 0.51
C PHE A 38 2.32 3.73 -0.91
N GLU A 39 2.89 4.89 -1.23
CA GLU A 39 3.53 5.11 -2.53
C GLU A 39 4.69 4.15 -2.76
N GLN A 40 5.52 3.89 -1.74
CA GLN A 40 6.61 2.92 -1.82
C GLN A 40 6.07 1.49 -1.91
N TYR A 41 5.05 1.16 -1.12
CA TYR A 41 4.41 -0.14 -1.17
C TYR A 41 3.87 -0.46 -2.57
N PHE A 42 3.15 0.47 -3.20
CA PHE A 42 2.61 0.27 -4.54
C PHE A 42 3.69 0.08 -5.61
N LYS A 43 4.83 0.78 -5.48
CA LYS A 43 6.00 0.56 -6.34
C LYS A 43 6.57 -0.84 -6.13
N ALA A 44 6.68 -1.29 -4.89
CA ALA A 44 7.24 -2.60 -4.54
C ALA A 44 6.33 -3.75 -4.98
N THR A 45 5.01 -3.61 -4.88
CA THR A 45 4.02 -4.64 -5.25
C THR A 45 3.55 -4.56 -6.69
N ASN A 46 4.06 -3.60 -7.47
CA ASN A 46 3.59 -3.30 -8.83
C ASN A 46 2.06 -3.09 -8.90
N THR A 47 1.48 -2.48 -7.87
CA THR A 47 0.04 -2.16 -7.83
C THR A 47 -0.19 -0.88 -8.63
N VAL A 48 -0.75 -1.02 -9.84
CA VAL A 48 -0.84 0.08 -10.80
C VAL A 48 -2.23 0.71 -10.92
N THR A 49 -3.30 -0.07 -10.74
CA THR A 49 -4.67 0.43 -10.95
C THR A 49 -5.07 1.37 -9.82
N LYS A 50 -5.77 2.46 -10.17
CA LYS A 50 -6.21 3.47 -9.20
C LYS A 50 -7.15 2.84 -8.18
N GLU A 51 -8.02 1.96 -8.63
CA GLU A 51 -9.04 1.26 -7.85
C GLU A 51 -8.39 0.37 -6.79
N ALA A 52 -7.34 -0.38 -7.16
CA ALA A 52 -6.60 -1.22 -6.21
C ALA A 52 -5.83 -0.37 -5.19
N LYS A 53 -5.21 0.74 -5.62
CA LYS A 53 -4.53 1.67 -4.72
C LYS A 53 -5.50 2.28 -3.70
N VAL A 54 -6.64 2.79 -4.16
CA VAL A 54 -7.67 3.39 -3.30
C VAL A 54 -8.22 2.34 -2.32
N THR A 55 -8.51 1.13 -2.80
CA THR A 55 -8.97 0.03 -1.95
C THR A 55 -7.97 -0.27 -0.84
N LEU A 56 -6.69 -0.39 -1.18
CA LEU A 56 -5.66 -0.76 -0.21
C LEU A 56 -5.40 0.33 0.83
N VAL A 57 -5.31 1.61 0.41
CA VAL A 57 -5.20 2.75 1.35
C VAL A 57 -6.41 2.76 2.29
N THR A 58 -7.62 2.60 1.74
CA THR A 58 -8.87 2.61 2.52
C THR A 58 -8.91 1.49 3.56
N MET A 59 -8.39 0.31 3.24
CA MET A 59 -8.30 -0.81 4.19
C MET A 59 -7.43 -0.48 5.41
N HIS A 60 -6.45 0.42 5.25
CA HIS A 60 -5.51 0.84 6.28
C HIS A 60 -5.89 2.17 6.96
N LEU A 61 -7.06 2.72 6.65
CA LEU A 61 -7.69 3.74 7.48
C LEU A 61 -8.41 3.08 8.65
N PHE A 62 -8.26 3.66 9.84
CA PHE A 62 -8.85 3.19 11.09
C PHE A 62 -9.54 4.33 11.83
N GLU A 63 -10.43 3.97 12.77
CA GLU A 63 -11.18 4.89 13.64
C GLU A 63 -11.82 6.05 12.88
N ASP A 64 -11.60 7.28 13.35
CA ASP A 64 -12.16 8.51 12.79
C ASP A 64 -11.80 8.71 11.31
N ALA A 65 -10.60 8.30 10.88
CA ALA A 65 -10.21 8.39 9.47
C ALA A 65 -11.05 7.47 8.59
N LYS A 66 -11.32 6.24 9.06
CA LYS A 66 -12.17 5.29 8.33
C LYS A 66 -13.62 5.73 8.31
N LEU A 67 -14.11 6.28 9.42
CA LEU A 67 -15.47 6.80 9.53
C LEU A 67 -15.68 7.98 8.57
N TRP A 68 -14.74 8.93 8.55
CA TRP A 68 -14.77 10.07 7.64
C TRP A 68 -14.72 9.65 6.17
N TRP A 69 -13.89 8.66 5.82
CA TRP A 69 -13.84 8.16 4.44
C TRP A 69 -15.16 7.51 4.01
N ARG A 70 -15.77 6.70 4.89
CA ARG A 70 -17.07 6.04 4.61
C ARG A 70 -18.19 7.03 4.36
N SER A 71 -18.23 8.16 5.08
CA SER A 71 -19.27 9.17 4.85
C SER A 71 -19.15 9.86 3.49
N ARG A 72 -17.95 9.86 2.89
CA ARG A 72 -17.71 10.39 1.54
C ARG A 72 -17.84 9.35 0.44
N TYR A 73 -17.64 8.08 0.76
CA TYR A 73 -17.73 6.99 -0.21
C TYR A 73 -19.17 6.79 -0.74
N ILE A 74 -20.19 7.16 0.04
CA ILE A 74 -21.59 7.10 -0.41
C ILE A 74 -21.86 8.10 -1.56
N ASP A 75 -21.01 9.11 -1.73
CA ASP A 75 -21.15 10.17 -2.74
C ASP A 75 -20.32 9.92 -4.02
N ILE A 76 -19.63 8.78 -4.15
CA ILE A 76 -18.76 8.39 -5.29
C ILE A 76 -19.37 7.20 -6.04
#